data_AF-A0A514LKG5-F1
#
_entry.id   AF-A0A514LKG5-F1
#
_cell.length_a   1.000
_cell.length_b   1.000
_cell.length_c   1.000
_cell.angle_alpha   90.00
_cell.angle_beta   90.00
_cell.angle_gamma   90.00
#
_symmetry.space_group_name_H-M   'P 1'
#
loop_
_entity.id
_entity.type
_entity.pdbx_description
1 polymer ?
#
loop_
_entity_poly.entity_id
_entity_poly.type
_entity_poly.pdbx_seq_one_letter_code
_entity_poly.pdbx_strand_id
1 'polypeptide(L)'
;MGTISVTGALLIITGWFALVEYDKFNEEEKRKILEGIKKSPLKITTIALMPVGILVNIIGGFVLSPVTMLVGASMIFLQAIIVSLLFWNRTRWKSILLLAVVIGLGIFIYVPLWI
;
A
#
# COMPACT_ATOMS: atom_id res chain seq x y z
N MET A 1 -14.31 9.34 -11.67
CA MET A 1 -14.27 7.88 -11.91
C MET A 1 -12.83 7.32 -12.02
N GLY A 2 -11.82 8.06 -12.51
CA GLY A 2 -10.46 7.53 -12.67
C GLY A 2 -9.69 7.20 -11.37
N THR A 3 -9.76 8.05 -10.35
CA THR A 3 -8.96 7.94 -9.09
C THR A 3 -9.26 6.69 -8.26
N ILE A 4 -10.52 6.24 -8.24
CA ILE A 4 -10.93 5.02 -7.54
C ILE A 4 -10.31 3.78 -8.21
N SER A 5 -10.21 3.76 -9.54
CA SER A 5 -9.61 2.63 -10.28
C SER A 5 -8.10 2.50 -10.01
N VAL A 6 -7.38 3.62 -9.92
CA VAL A 6 -5.93 3.64 -9.67
C VAL A 6 -5.62 3.22 -8.23
N THR A 7 -6.42 3.70 -7.27
CA THR A 7 -6.29 3.33 -5.86
C THR A 7 -6.57 1.84 -5.66
N GLY A 8 -7.59 1.30 -6.34
CA GLY A 8 -7.86 -0.14 -6.39
C GLY A 8 -6.73 -0.97 -7.00
N ALA A 9 -6.14 -0.51 -8.11
CA ALA A 9 -4.99 -1.17 -8.73
C ALA A 9 -3.77 -1.23 -7.79
N LEU A 10 -3.48 -0.15 -7.07
CA LEU A 10 -2.42 -0.12 -6.06
C LEU A 10 -2.65 -1.14 -4.95
N LEU A 11 -3.88 -1.27 -4.46
CA LEU A 11 -4.24 -2.25 -3.44
C LEU A 11 -4.01 -3.68 -3.93
N ILE A 12 -4.52 -4.00 -5.13
CA ILE A 12 -4.42 -5.35 -5.70
C ILE A 12 -2.96 -5.73 -5.92
N ILE A 13 -2.17 -4.87 -6.56
CA ILE A 13 -0.77 -5.18 -6.89
C ILE A 13 0.07 -5.30 -5.62
N THR A 14 -0.11 -4.38 -4.67
CA THR A 14 0.63 -4.40 -3.40
C THR A 14 0.28 -5.64 -2.58
N GLY A 15 -1.02 -5.95 -2.47
CA GLY A 15 -1.52 -7.13 -1.77
C GLY A 15 -1.05 -8.44 -2.40
N TRP A 16 -1.12 -8.54 -3.73
CA TRP A 16 -0.64 -9.71 -4.48
C TRP A 16 0.86 -9.96 -4.25
N PHE A 17 1.69 -8.94 -4.41
CA PHE A 17 3.13 -9.07 -4.15
C PHE A 17 3.43 -9.47 -2.71
N ALA A 18 2.73 -8.86 -1.74
CA ALA A 18 2.91 -9.18 -0.34
C ALA A 18 2.52 -10.64 -0.03
N LEU A 19 1.40 -11.13 -0.57
CA LEU A 19 0.96 -12.52 -0.39
C LEU A 19 1.94 -13.52 -1.00
N VAL A 20 2.38 -13.27 -2.25
CA VAL A 20 3.34 -14.14 -2.94
C VAL A 20 4.68 -14.22 -2.20
N GLU A 21 5.13 -13.14 -1.57
CA GLU A 21 6.35 -13.18 -0.77
C GLU A 21 6.12 -13.81 0.60
N TYR A 22 4.94 -13.61 1.21
CA TYR A 22 4.56 -14.21 2.49
C TYR A 22 4.42 -15.73 2.41
N ASP A 23 3.94 -16.27 1.29
CA ASP A 23 3.78 -17.72 1.10
C ASP A 23 5.11 -18.49 1.05
N LYS A 24 6.23 -17.80 0.82
CA LYS A 24 7.56 -18.42 0.84
C LYS A 24 8.07 -18.72 2.25
N PHE A 25 7.50 -18.10 3.27
CA PHE A 25 7.93 -18.31 4.65
C PHE A 25 7.34 -19.61 5.20
N ASN A 26 8.10 -20.31 6.04
CA ASN A 26 7.56 -21.44 6.78
C ASN A 26 6.71 -20.95 7.98
N GLU A 27 5.96 -21.86 8.61
CA GLU A 27 5.05 -21.49 9.72
C GLU A 27 5.76 -20.88 10.94
N GLU A 28 6.99 -21.32 11.23
CA GLU A 28 7.80 -20.74 12.32
C GLU A 28 8.23 -19.30 12.03
N GLU A 29 8.68 -19.02 10.80
CA GLU A 29 9.04 -17.68 10.34
C GLU A 29 7.83 -16.75 10.33
N LYS A 30 6.69 -17.23 9.81
CA LYS A 30 5.42 -16.50 9.85
C LYS A 30 5.06 -16.11 11.29
N ARG A 31 5.16 -17.05 12.24
CA ARG A 31 4.91 -16.80 13.65
C ARG A 31 5.87 -15.76 14.24
N LYS A 32 7.17 -15.84 13.93
CA LYS A 32 8.18 -14.84 14.35
C LYS A 32 7.87 -13.44 13.80
N ILE A 33 7.46 -13.34 12.54
CA ILE A 33 7.05 -12.07 11.91
C ILE A 33 5.85 -11.49 12.67
N LEU A 34 4.83 -12.32 12.93
CA LEU A 34 3.59 -11.90 13.59
C LEU A 34 3.84 -11.43 15.03
N GLU A 35 4.66 -12.15 15.80
CA GLU A 35 5.09 -11.73 17.13
C GLU A 35 5.93 -10.46 17.09
N GLY A 36 6.81 -10.33 16.09
CA GLY A 36 7.62 -9.14 15.88
C GLY A 36 6.80 -7.90 15.50
N ILE A 37 5.65 -8.07 14.84
CA ILE A 37 4.67 -7.01 14.58
C ILE A 37 3.94 -6.64 15.87
N LYS A 38 3.41 -7.64 16.59
CA LYS A 38 2.65 -7.43 17.84
C LYS A 38 3.44 -6.68 18.91
N LYS A 39 4.76 -6.88 18.98
CA LYS A 39 5.65 -6.22 19.94
C LYS A 39 6.01 -4.78 19.57
N SER A 40 5.73 -4.33 18.36
CA SER A 40 6.16 -3.02 17.86
C SER A 40 4.96 -2.16 17.45
N PRO A 41 4.58 -1.15 18.26
CA PRO A 41 3.50 -0.21 17.93
C PRO A 41 3.72 0.46 16.58
N LEU A 42 4.97 0.78 16.24
CA LEU A 42 5.32 1.40 14.97
C LEU A 42 4.97 0.50 13.77
N LYS A 43 5.26 -0.80 13.84
CA LYS A 43 4.89 -1.76 12.78
C LYS A 43 3.39 -1.92 12.65
N ILE A 44 2.66 -1.89 13.78
CA ILE A 44 1.20 -1.95 13.79
C ILE A 44 0.64 -0.72 13.08
N THR A 45 1.11 0.48 13.44
CA THR A 45 0.69 1.74 12.80
C THR A 45 1.04 1.75 11.31
N THR A 46 2.22 1.26 10.94
CA THR A 46 2.59 1.09 9.54
C THR A 46 1.59 0.19 8.81
N ILE A 47 1.29 -1.00 9.32
CA ILE A 47 0.32 -1.91 8.68
C ILE A 47 -1.08 -1.30 8.60
N ALA A 48 -1.48 -0.53 9.62
CA ALA A 48 -2.78 0.14 9.68
C ALA A 48 -2.95 1.29 8.66
N LEU A 49 -1.86 1.84 8.09
CA LEU A 49 -1.93 2.92 7.10
C LEU A 49 -2.82 2.59 5.90
N MET A 50 -2.72 1.36 5.37
CA MET A 50 -3.51 0.97 4.20
C MET A 50 -5.00 0.78 4.53
N PRO A 51 -5.41 0.00 5.55
CA PRO A 51 -6.81 -0.08 5.97
C PRO A 51 -7.43 1.29 6.27
N VAL A 52 -6.71 2.15 7.01
CA VAL A 52 -7.19 3.51 7.31
C VAL A 52 -7.28 4.35 6.04
N GLY A 53 -6.28 4.29 5.15
CA GLY A 53 -6.29 4.99 3.87
C GLY A 53 -7.47 4.58 2.98
N ILE A 54 -7.83 3.29 2.97
CA ILE A 54 -9.02 2.78 2.27
C ILE A 54 -10.29 3.43 2.84
N LEU A 55 -10.46 3.40 4.16
CA LEU A 55 -11.62 4.00 4.82
C LEU A 55 -11.73 5.49 4.51
N VAL A 56 -10.63 6.24 4.63
CA VAL A 56 -10.60 7.67 4.33
C VAL A 56 -10.94 7.95 2.86
N ASN A 57 -10.40 7.14 1.93
CA ASN A 57 -10.69 7.29 0.50
C ASN A 57 -12.17 7.04 0.18
N ILE A 58 -12.75 5.98 0.76
CA ILE A 58 -14.17 5.64 0.60
C ILE A 58 -15.05 6.75 1.18
N ILE A 59 -14.77 7.22 2.40
CA ILE A 59 -15.50 8.32 3.04
C ILE A 59 -15.44 9.56 2.14
N GLY A 60 -14.25 9.93 1.64
CA GLY A 60 -14.08 11.06 0.73
C GLY A 60 -14.94 10.93 -0.53
N GLY A 61 -15.08 9.72 -1.08
CA GLY A 61 -15.96 9.44 -2.21
C GLY A 61 -17.44 9.63 -1.85
N PHE A 62 -17.86 9.17 -0.67
CA PHE A 62 -19.25 9.33 -0.19
C PHE A 62 -19.64 10.79 0.05
N VAL A 63 -18.75 11.61 0.62
CA VAL A 63 -19.00 13.04 0.84
C VAL A 63 -18.60 13.92 -0.35
N LEU A 64 -18.23 13.34 -1.50
CA LEU A 64 -17.78 14.06 -2.69
C LEU A 64 -16.65 15.07 -2.40
N SER A 65 -15.75 14.75 -1.48
CA SER A 65 -14.61 15.59 -1.09
C SER A 65 -13.33 15.10 -1.77
N PRO A 66 -12.84 15.78 -2.83
CA PRO A 66 -11.63 15.38 -3.54
C PRO A 66 -10.39 15.37 -2.64
N VAL A 67 -10.33 16.31 -1.68
CA VAL A 67 -9.23 16.42 -0.71
C VAL A 67 -9.17 15.18 0.18
N THR A 68 -10.31 14.77 0.74
CA THR A 68 -10.37 13.59 1.60
C THR A 68 -10.04 12.31 0.81
N MET A 69 -10.52 12.20 -0.44
CA MET A 69 -10.15 11.09 -1.32
C MET A 69 -8.64 11.02 -1.55
N LEU A 70 -8.01 12.17 -1.84
CA LEU A 70 -6.56 12.28 -2.05
C LEU A 70 -5.75 11.94 -0.81
N VAL A 71 -6.20 12.34 0.38
CA VAL A 71 -5.53 11.97 1.63
C VAL A 71 -5.55 10.44 1.79
N GLY A 72 -6.70 9.80 1.61
CA GLY A 72 -6.81 8.34 1.68
C GLY A 72 -5.95 7.62 0.64
N ALA A 73 -5.94 8.10 -0.61
CA ALA A 73 -5.11 7.57 -1.68
C ALA A 73 -3.61 7.73 -1.39
N SER A 74 -3.21 8.86 -0.80
CA SER A 74 -1.82 9.13 -0.41
C SER A 74 -1.34 8.18 0.70
N MET A 75 -2.20 7.83 1.66
CA MET A 75 -1.88 6.84 2.69
C MET A 75 -1.65 5.45 2.10
N ILE A 76 -2.51 5.02 1.16
CA ILE A 76 -2.37 3.74 0.45
C ILE A 76 -1.08 3.73 -0.39
N PHE A 77 -0.82 4.81 -1.11
CA PHE A 77 0.37 4.97 -1.93
C PHE A 77 1.65 4.92 -1.09
N LEU A 78 1.69 5.66 0.03
CA LEU A 78 2.82 5.63 0.97
C LEU A 78 3.07 4.20 1.49
N GLN A 79 2.00 3.47 1.81
CA GLN A 79 2.14 2.09 2.25
C GLN A 79 2.70 1.18 1.16
N ALA A 80 2.27 1.35 -0.09
CA ALA A 80 2.80 0.58 -1.21
C ALA A 80 4.31 0.83 -1.42
N ILE A 81 4.77 2.07 -1.23
CA ILE A 81 6.20 2.40 -1.23
C ILE A 81 6.90 1.66 -0.09
N ILE A 82 6.39 1.74 1.14
CA ILE A 82 7.00 1.06 2.30
C ILE A 82 7.12 -0.45 2.06
N VAL A 83 6.05 -1.08 1.56
CA VAL A 83 6.04 -2.51 1.23
C VAL A 83 7.09 -2.83 0.16
N SER A 84 7.20 -2.00 -0.88
CA SER A 84 8.24 -2.19 -1.90
C SER A 84 9.65 -2.13 -1.30
N LEU A 85 9.93 -1.16 -0.42
CA LEU A 85 11.23 -1.01 0.23
C LEU A 85 11.55 -2.16 1.18
N LEU A 86 10.55 -2.69 1.90
CA LEU A 86 10.72 -3.86 2.77
C LEU A 86 11.22 -5.08 2.00
N PHE A 87 10.72 -5.30 0.78
CA PHE A 87 11.16 -6.40 -0.06
C PHE A 87 12.51 -6.18 -0.76
N TRP A 88 13.06 -4.96 -0.70
CA TRP A 88 14.33 -4.62 -1.35
C TRP A 88 15.49 -5.49 -0.87
N ASN A 89 15.55 -5.78 0.43
CA ASN A 89 16.63 -6.58 1.00
C ASN A 89 16.53 -8.08 0.70
N ARG A 90 15.34 -8.62 0.41
CA ARG A 90 15.15 -10.05 0.08
C ARG A 90 15.11 -10.31 -1.42
N THR A 91 14.33 -9.53 -2.18
CA THR A 91 14.06 -9.77 -3.59
C THR A 91 14.14 -8.47 -4.40
N ARG A 92 15.36 -7.94 -4.55
CA ARG A 92 15.67 -6.66 -5.24
C ARG A 92 14.90 -6.45 -6.54
N TRP A 93 14.89 -7.44 -7.44
CA TRP A 93 14.21 -7.33 -8.73
C TRP A 93 12.68 -7.16 -8.61
N LYS A 94 12.04 -7.94 -7.74
CA LYS A 94 10.60 -7.87 -7.49
C LYS A 94 10.22 -6.55 -6.82
N SER A 95 11.06 -6.11 -5.90
CA SER A 95 10.92 -4.82 -5.22
C SER A 95 11.07 -3.64 -6.17
N ILE A 96 12.06 -3.63 -7.08
CA ILE A 96 12.23 -2.61 -8.12
C ILE A 96 11.00 -2.56 -9.03
N LEU A 97 10.51 -3.71 -9.47
CA LEU A 97 9.31 -3.80 -10.30
C LEU A 97 8.08 -3.23 -9.58
N LEU A 98 7.86 -3.64 -8.33
CA LEU A 98 6.76 -3.12 -7.51
C LEU A 98 6.89 -1.61 -7.31
N LEU A 99 8.07 -1.11 -6.99
CA LEU A 99 8.33 0.32 -6.80
C LEU A 99 8.05 1.12 -8.08
N ALA A 100 8.52 0.64 -9.24
CA ALA A 100 8.27 1.29 -10.52
C ALA A 100 6.77 1.36 -10.86
N VAL A 101 6.05 0.26 -10.65
CA VAL A 101 4.59 0.21 -10.87
C VAL A 101 3.87 1.14 -9.88
N VAL A 102 4.26 1.12 -8.61
CA VAL A 102 3.69 1.97 -7.57
C VAL A 102 3.89 3.44 -7.92
N ILE A 103 5.11 3.86 -8.27
CA ILE A 103 5.42 5.24 -8.69
C ILE A 103 4.58 5.63 -9.92
N GLY A 104 4.50 4.76 -10.93
CA GLY A 104 3.69 4.98 -12.11
C GLY A 104 2.22 5.22 -11.77
N LEU A 105 1.62 4.35 -10.95
CA LEU A 105 0.24 4.51 -10.46
C LEU A 105 0.07 5.74 -9.57
N GLY A 106 1.08 6.07 -8.76
CA GLY A 106 1.11 7.26 -7.91
C GLY A 106 0.98 8.54 -8.73
N ILE A 107 1.68 8.64 -9.86
CA ILE A 107 1.55 9.79 -10.77
C ILE A 107 0.09 9.95 -11.21
N PHE A 108 -0.57 8.87 -11.62
CA PHE A 108 -1.98 8.91 -12.05
C PHE A 108 -2.96 9.30 -10.93
N ILE A 109 -2.64 9.08 -9.64
CA ILE A 109 -3.47 9.60 -8.53
C ILE A 109 -3.50 11.12 -8.55
N TYR A 110 -2.35 11.76 -8.82
CA TYR A 110 -2.21 13.21 -8.74
C TYR A 110 -2.46 13.95 -10.05
N VAL A 111 -2.44 13.27 -11.21
CA VAL A 111 -2.75 13.89 -12.53
C VAL A 111 -4.01 14.77 -12.52
N PRO A 112 -5.13 14.39 -11.89
CA PRO A 112 -6.33 15.24 -11.83
C PRO A 112 -6.17 16.56 -11.07
N LEU A 113 -5.06 16.79 -10.36
CA LEU A 113 -4.76 18.08 -9.72
C LEU A 113 -4.08 19.08 -10.66
N TRP A 114 -3.60 18.61 -11.82
CA TRP A 114 -2.81 19.41 -12.77
C TRP A 114 -3.58 19.75 -14.06
N ILE A 115 -4.80 19.22 -14.21
CA ILE A 115 -5.71 19.43 -15.34
C ILE A 115 -7.00 20.02 -14.78
#